data_AF-A0A848H487-F1
#
_entry.id   AF-A0A848H487-F1
#
_cell.length_a   1.000
_cell.length_b   1.000
_cell.length_c   1.000
_cell.angle_alpha   90.00
_cell.angle_beta   90.00
_cell.angle_gamma   90.00
#
_symmetry.space_group_name_H-M   'P 1'
#
loop_
_entity.id
_entity.type
_entity.pdbx_description
1 polymer ?
#
loop_
_entity_poly.entity_id
_entity_poly.type
_entity_poly.pdbx_seq_one_letter_code
_entity_poly.pdbx_strand_id
1 'polypeptide(L)'
;MRVPTLQTSRASLQVLQQREAEQAKLQTQISSGVRVQTPGDDPVAAAQAELARSRLAHIAQDQRATQLSTSTLQAADGALSQGVDELQSAREALVAAGNGSYTASDRQALAQQLRATRDQLLAVANTSDGAGGYVFGGQGVTSAPFSADGSGYTAAAGTQRVGEAGRFASTVDGRAAFLALPQGNGVFTTASASANTGSGWISSGSVSDATQLTGHSYAVTVAGSAGAQTYSVTDTTSGATVASAQPFTAGADIEVQGQRFAISGTPAAGDSFTLAPAGQQSVFSTLDDAISLLEDNSVTSSAYNERLQRVQSGVDRALDGMQLARSRTAEEMRVVDGATATGQQGQIDASGRLKDLTELDMAQGISQMQNGQTAYEAALRSYAALGKTSLFDLIS
;
A
#
# COMPACT_ATOMS: atom_id res chain seq x y z
N MET A 1 -86.17 20.45 15.08
CA MET A 1 -84.78 20.06 14.76
C MET A 1 -83.84 21.27 14.90
N ARG A 2 -83.28 21.57 16.09
CA ARG A 2 -82.43 22.77 16.38
C ARG A 2 -80.97 22.44 16.72
N VAL A 3 -80.46 21.32 16.22
CA VAL A 3 -79.08 20.85 16.43
C VAL A 3 -78.13 21.03 15.20
N PRO A 4 -78.58 21.28 13.95
CA PRO A 4 -77.65 21.38 12.81
C PRO A 4 -76.72 22.61 12.81
N THR A 5 -77.17 23.79 13.23
CA THR A 5 -76.44 25.08 13.04
C THR A 5 -75.19 25.24 13.90
N LEU A 6 -75.20 24.69 15.12
CA LEU A 6 -74.06 24.77 16.04
C LEU A 6 -72.96 23.77 15.66
N GLN A 7 -73.36 22.61 15.11
CA GLN A 7 -72.43 21.63 14.54
C GLN A 7 -71.82 22.13 13.22
N THR A 8 -72.60 22.77 12.34
CA THR A 8 -72.06 23.32 11.07
C THR A 8 -71.16 24.54 11.27
N SER A 9 -71.47 25.42 12.23
CA SER A 9 -70.59 26.54 12.59
C SER A 9 -69.26 26.06 13.19
N ARG A 10 -69.28 25.06 14.08
CA ARG A 10 -68.03 24.47 14.61
C ARG A 10 -67.22 23.74 13.53
N ALA A 11 -67.89 23.00 12.65
CA ALA A 11 -67.22 22.30 11.54
C ALA A 11 -66.55 23.29 10.57
N SER A 12 -67.23 24.40 10.24
CA SER A 12 -66.65 25.44 9.35
C SER A 12 -65.50 26.20 10.00
N LEU A 13 -65.55 26.46 11.31
CA LEU A 13 -64.47 27.09 12.06
C LEU A 13 -63.24 26.17 12.17
N GLN A 14 -63.44 24.85 12.36
CA GLN A 14 -62.37 23.85 12.27
C GLN A 14 -61.73 23.80 10.87
N VAL A 15 -62.53 23.87 9.81
CA VAL A 15 -62.02 23.90 8.42
C VAL A 15 -61.20 25.17 8.17
N LEU A 16 -61.62 26.33 8.69
CA LEU A 16 -60.86 27.57 8.58
C LEU A 16 -59.50 27.48 9.30
N GLN A 17 -59.50 26.97 10.55
CA GLN A 17 -58.26 26.77 11.31
C GLN A 17 -57.31 25.78 10.64
N GLN A 18 -57.84 24.69 10.06
CA GLN A 18 -57.03 23.73 9.30
C GLN A 18 -56.38 24.40 8.07
N ARG A 19 -57.14 25.20 7.32
CA ARG A 19 -56.62 25.89 6.12
C ARG A 19 -55.61 26.98 6.45
N GLU A 20 -55.79 27.70 7.56
CA GLU A 20 -54.80 28.67 8.05
C GLU A 20 -53.48 27.98 8.42
N ALA A 21 -53.56 26.83 9.11
CA ALA A 21 -52.39 26.02 9.44
C ALA A 21 -51.68 25.44 8.19
N GLU A 22 -52.45 24.97 7.19
CA GLU A 22 -51.92 24.50 5.91
C GLU A 22 -51.20 25.63 5.14
N GLN A 23 -51.75 26.85 5.12
CA GLN A 23 -51.10 27.99 4.49
C GLN A 23 -49.80 28.37 5.20
N ALA A 24 -49.80 28.44 6.53
CA ALA A 24 -48.60 28.74 7.31
C ALA A 24 -47.49 27.70 7.05
N LYS A 25 -47.87 26.42 6.96
CA LYS A 25 -46.96 25.33 6.60
C LYS A 25 -46.40 25.49 5.19
N LEU A 26 -47.25 25.67 4.17
CA LEU A 26 -46.81 25.88 2.79
C LEU A 26 -45.90 27.10 2.65
N GLN A 27 -46.21 28.19 3.36
CA GLN A 27 -45.39 29.40 3.35
C GLN A 27 -44.00 29.15 3.96
N THR A 28 -43.92 28.33 5.02
CA THR A 28 -42.65 27.94 5.63
C THR A 28 -41.87 27.00 4.69
N GLN A 29 -42.53 26.03 4.06
CA GLN A 29 -41.92 25.13 3.07
C GLN A 29 -41.37 25.91 1.86
N ILE A 30 -42.12 26.88 1.33
CA ILE A 30 -41.68 27.75 0.23
C ILE A 30 -40.50 28.62 0.65
N SER A 31 -40.54 29.19 1.86
CA SER A 31 -39.44 30.04 2.36
C SER A 31 -38.14 29.26 2.64
N SER A 32 -38.26 27.99 3.04
CA SER A 32 -37.13 27.12 3.36
C SER A 32 -36.65 26.28 2.17
N GLY A 33 -37.47 26.13 1.13
CA GLY A 33 -37.24 25.22 0.00
C GLY A 33 -37.34 23.73 0.38
N VAL A 34 -37.79 23.41 1.61
CA VAL A 34 -37.82 22.03 2.14
C VAL A 34 -39.28 21.60 2.34
N ARG A 35 -39.68 20.51 1.66
CA ARG A 35 -41.00 19.88 1.77
C ARG A 35 -41.19 19.20 3.12
N VAL A 36 -40.19 18.48 3.62
CA VAL A 36 -40.28 17.70 4.87
C VAL A 36 -39.45 18.37 5.95
N GLN A 37 -40.08 19.16 6.82
CA GLN A 37 -39.38 19.87 7.91
C GLN A 37 -39.40 19.07 9.20
N THR A 38 -40.49 18.37 9.46
CA THR A 38 -40.66 17.53 10.64
C THR A 38 -41.02 16.10 10.25
N PRO A 39 -40.72 15.09 11.09
CA PRO A 39 -41.16 13.72 10.85
C PRO A 39 -42.68 13.56 10.76
N GLY A 40 -43.44 14.52 11.30
CA GLY A 40 -44.91 14.55 11.20
C GLY A 40 -45.43 14.94 9.82
N ASP A 41 -44.61 15.58 8.98
CA ASP A 41 -45.04 16.02 7.64
C ASP A 41 -45.12 14.84 6.65
N ASP A 42 -44.15 13.93 6.74
CA ASP A 42 -44.06 12.71 5.94
C ASP A 42 -43.10 11.73 6.66
N PRO A 43 -43.63 10.82 7.50
CA PRO A 43 -42.77 9.95 8.33
C PRO A 43 -41.96 8.96 7.49
N VAL A 44 -42.43 8.60 6.29
CA VAL A 44 -41.71 7.69 5.38
C VAL A 44 -40.55 8.42 4.72
N ALA A 45 -40.79 9.60 4.16
CA ALA A 45 -39.73 10.40 3.56
C ALA A 45 -38.70 10.86 4.60
N ALA A 46 -39.14 11.19 5.81
CA ALA A 46 -38.23 11.54 6.91
C ALA A 46 -37.31 10.37 7.29
N ALA A 47 -37.85 9.14 7.43
CA ALA A 47 -37.04 7.97 7.72
C ALA A 47 -36.03 7.65 6.60
N GLN A 48 -36.45 7.76 5.34
CA GLN A 48 -35.57 7.54 4.19
C GLN A 48 -34.50 8.62 4.06
N ALA A 49 -34.83 9.88 4.38
CA ALA A 49 -33.89 10.99 4.40
C ALA A 49 -32.80 10.78 5.46
N GLU A 50 -33.16 10.29 6.65
CA GLU A 50 -32.17 9.95 7.68
C GLU A 50 -31.24 8.80 7.27
N LEU A 51 -31.75 7.77 6.58
CA LEU A 51 -30.90 6.74 5.99
C LEU A 51 -29.94 7.31 4.94
N ALA A 52 -30.40 8.22 4.09
CA ALA A 52 -29.55 8.90 3.11
C ALA A 52 -28.47 9.77 3.80
N ARG A 53 -28.81 10.48 4.87
CA ARG A 53 -27.86 11.26 5.69
C ARG A 53 -26.82 10.37 6.36
N SER A 54 -27.24 9.25 6.96
CA SER A 54 -26.33 8.26 7.54
C SER A 54 -25.37 7.74 6.47
N ARG A 55 -25.87 7.41 5.28
CA ARG A 55 -25.04 6.95 4.16
C ARG A 55 -24.03 8.02 3.72
N LEU A 56 -24.44 9.28 3.63
CA LEU A 56 -23.53 10.40 3.33
C LEU A 56 -22.44 10.55 4.40
N ALA A 57 -22.78 10.39 5.68
CA ALA A 57 -21.80 10.45 6.77
C ALA A 57 -20.75 9.34 6.67
N HIS A 58 -21.16 8.10 6.36
CA HIS A 58 -20.24 6.98 6.11
C HIS A 58 -19.34 7.25 4.91
N ILE A 59 -19.90 7.71 3.79
CA ILE A 59 -19.11 8.07 2.60
C ILE A 59 -18.08 9.15 2.92
N ALA A 60 -18.44 10.17 3.69
CA ALA A 60 -17.52 11.22 4.09
C ALA A 60 -16.41 10.74 5.04
N GLN A 61 -16.67 9.71 5.86
CA GLN A 61 -15.62 9.05 6.66
C GLN A 61 -14.66 8.28 5.75
N ASP A 62 -15.19 7.48 4.82
CA ASP A 62 -14.37 6.69 3.90
C ASP A 62 -13.55 7.59 2.96
N GLN A 63 -14.10 8.70 2.46
CA GLN A 63 -13.34 9.67 1.65
C GLN A 63 -12.13 10.25 2.40
N ARG A 64 -12.24 10.49 3.71
CA ARG A 64 -11.09 10.92 4.52
C ARG A 64 -10.06 9.80 4.65
N ALA A 65 -10.52 8.55 4.79
CA ALA A 65 -9.64 7.40 4.89
C ALA A 65 -8.92 7.09 3.57
N THR A 66 -9.62 7.18 2.42
CA THR A 66 -8.99 7.02 1.10
C THR A 66 -8.00 8.15 0.82
N GLN A 67 -8.34 9.40 1.16
CA GLN A 67 -7.42 10.53 0.98
C GLN A 67 -6.12 10.34 1.77
N LEU A 68 -6.21 9.91 3.04
CA LEU A 68 -5.03 9.58 3.84
C LEU A 68 -4.22 8.46 3.18
N SER A 69 -4.89 7.38 2.78
CA SER A 69 -4.24 6.25 2.13
C SER A 69 -3.53 6.63 0.83
N THR A 70 -4.17 7.43 -0.02
CA THR A 70 -3.57 7.98 -1.24
C THR A 70 -2.31 8.77 -0.91
N SER A 71 -2.35 9.67 0.08
CA SER A 71 -1.15 10.43 0.47
C SER A 71 -0.01 9.55 0.99
N THR A 72 -0.30 8.53 1.81
CA THR A 72 0.70 7.59 2.29
C THR A 72 1.29 6.78 1.14
N LEU A 73 0.46 6.22 0.26
CA LEU A 73 0.92 5.37 -0.85
C LEU A 73 1.72 6.18 -1.87
N GLN A 74 1.36 7.45 -2.12
CA GLN A 74 2.15 8.35 -2.96
C GLN A 74 3.51 8.67 -2.33
N ALA A 75 3.55 8.94 -1.01
CA ALA A 75 4.81 9.15 -0.30
C ALA A 75 5.68 7.88 -0.33
N ALA A 76 5.07 6.69 -0.20
CA ALA A 76 5.75 5.41 -0.28
C ALA A 76 6.33 5.16 -1.68
N ASP A 77 5.56 5.36 -2.75
CA ASP A 77 6.08 5.19 -4.12
C ASP A 77 7.19 6.18 -4.44
N GLY A 78 7.05 7.45 -4.02
CA GLY A 78 8.10 8.47 -4.18
C GLY A 78 9.40 8.08 -3.46
N ALA A 79 9.31 7.65 -2.19
CA ALA A 79 10.45 7.19 -1.42
C ALA A 79 11.09 5.94 -2.04
N LEU A 80 10.29 4.95 -2.45
CA LEU A 80 10.81 3.76 -3.13
C LEU A 80 11.46 4.10 -4.47
N SER A 81 10.92 5.06 -5.23
CA SER A 81 11.55 5.54 -6.47
C SER A 81 12.93 6.15 -6.19
N GLN A 82 13.04 6.99 -5.16
CA GLN A 82 14.33 7.52 -4.74
C GLN A 82 15.29 6.40 -4.32
N GLY A 83 14.82 5.39 -3.60
CA GLY A 83 15.64 4.23 -3.24
C GLY A 83 16.15 3.45 -4.46
N VAL A 84 15.35 3.33 -5.52
CA VAL A 84 15.79 2.73 -6.79
C VAL A 84 16.91 3.54 -7.42
N ASP A 85 16.81 4.87 -7.43
CA ASP A 85 17.85 5.75 -7.99
C ASP A 85 19.17 5.63 -7.20
N GLU A 86 19.09 5.58 -5.87
CA GLU A 86 20.25 5.35 -5.00
C GLU A 86 20.92 3.99 -5.28
N LEU A 87 20.13 2.92 -5.44
CA LEU A 87 20.66 1.61 -5.76
C LEU A 87 21.26 1.52 -7.18
N GLN A 88 20.73 2.29 -8.13
CA GLN A 88 21.36 2.42 -9.45
C GLN A 88 22.74 3.09 -9.32
N SER A 89 22.87 4.13 -8.50
CA SER A 89 24.18 4.74 -8.21
C SER A 89 25.15 3.76 -7.55
N ALA A 90 24.66 2.96 -6.58
CA ALA A 90 25.48 1.92 -5.97
C ALA A 90 25.95 0.88 -7.00
N ARG A 91 25.06 0.47 -7.90
CA ARG A 91 25.37 -0.47 -8.99
C ARG A 91 26.45 0.10 -9.92
N GLU A 92 26.35 1.38 -10.29
CA GLU A 92 27.37 2.05 -11.10
C GLU A 92 28.73 2.07 -10.41
N ALA A 93 28.78 2.40 -9.12
CA ALA A 93 30.00 2.38 -8.32
C ALA A 93 30.61 0.98 -8.25
N LEU A 94 29.79 -0.07 -8.11
CA LEU A 94 30.22 -1.46 -8.10
C LEU A 94 30.70 -1.97 -9.45
N VAL A 95 30.13 -1.49 -10.55
CA VAL A 95 30.64 -1.78 -11.90
C VAL A 95 32.01 -1.13 -12.08
N ALA A 96 32.18 0.12 -11.63
CA ALA A 96 33.47 0.81 -11.66
C ALA A 96 34.52 0.09 -10.79
N ALA A 97 34.12 -0.42 -9.62
CA ALA A 97 34.97 -1.21 -8.73
C ALA A 97 35.49 -2.52 -9.35
N GLY A 98 34.86 -3.02 -10.41
CA GLY A 98 35.35 -4.16 -11.19
C GLY A 98 36.54 -3.84 -12.09
N ASN A 99 36.92 -2.57 -12.22
CA ASN A 99 38.08 -2.17 -13.01
C ASN A 99 39.38 -2.55 -12.30
N GLY A 100 40.09 -3.53 -12.87
CA GLY A 100 41.37 -4.03 -12.33
C GLY A 100 42.50 -3.00 -12.29
N SER A 101 42.39 -1.88 -13.01
CA SER A 101 43.38 -0.79 -13.02
C SER A 101 43.20 0.21 -11.89
N TYR A 102 42.13 0.11 -11.09
CA TYR A 102 41.86 1.04 -9.99
C TYR A 102 42.82 0.81 -8.82
N THR A 103 43.35 1.91 -8.30
CA THR A 103 44.22 1.91 -7.12
C THR A 103 43.40 1.76 -5.84
N ALA A 104 44.08 1.49 -4.72
CA ALA A 104 43.45 1.50 -3.39
C ALA A 104 42.76 2.85 -3.08
N SER A 105 43.37 3.96 -3.52
CA SER A 105 42.79 5.30 -3.34
C SER A 105 41.50 5.48 -4.15
N ASP A 106 41.45 4.96 -5.38
CA ASP A 106 40.24 5.04 -6.23
C ASP A 106 39.11 4.22 -5.62
N ARG A 107 39.42 3.01 -5.11
CA ARG A 107 38.44 2.16 -4.42
C ARG A 107 37.93 2.79 -3.12
N GLN A 108 38.80 3.49 -2.38
CA GLN A 108 38.39 4.24 -1.19
C GLN A 108 37.41 5.37 -1.55
N ALA A 109 37.59 6.06 -2.67
CA ALA A 109 36.63 7.06 -3.14
C ALA A 109 35.26 6.43 -3.47
N LEU A 110 35.25 5.27 -4.13
CA LEU A 110 34.01 4.52 -4.37
C LEU A 110 33.35 4.06 -3.07
N ALA A 111 34.14 3.64 -2.07
CA ALA A 111 33.62 3.27 -0.76
C ALA A 111 32.92 4.45 -0.06
N GLN A 112 33.48 5.66 -0.17
CA GLN A 112 32.84 6.88 0.35
C GLN A 112 31.53 7.19 -0.36
N GLN A 113 31.47 7.02 -1.68
CA GLN A 113 30.22 7.15 -2.43
C GLN A 113 29.18 6.14 -1.95
N LEU A 114 29.54 4.86 -1.81
CA LEU A 114 28.62 3.83 -1.32
C LEU A 114 28.14 4.07 0.12
N ARG A 115 29.00 4.62 0.99
CA ARG A 115 28.60 5.06 2.33
C ARG A 115 27.52 6.14 2.26
N ALA A 116 27.70 7.15 1.41
CA ALA A 116 26.69 8.20 1.22
C ALA A 116 25.37 7.64 0.67
N THR A 117 25.43 6.75 -0.32
CA THR A 117 24.25 6.05 -0.86
C THR A 117 23.53 5.22 0.20
N ARG A 118 24.28 4.50 1.05
CA ARG A 118 23.74 3.73 2.17
C ARG A 118 23.01 4.62 3.18
N ASP A 119 23.61 5.75 3.56
CA ASP A 119 22.99 6.70 4.49
C ASP A 119 21.73 7.35 3.90
N GLN A 120 21.76 7.68 2.60
CA GLN A 120 20.62 8.21 1.89
C GLN A 120 19.47 7.19 1.77
N LEU A 121 19.80 5.92 1.50
CA LEU A 121 18.82 4.82 1.53
C LEU A 121 18.21 4.62 2.91
N LEU A 122 18.98 4.81 3.97
CA LEU A 122 18.46 4.72 5.33
C LEU A 122 17.50 5.88 5.64
N ALA A 123 17.80 7.08 5.14
CA ALA A 123 16.89 8.22 5.23
C ALA A 123 15.59 7.95 4.45
N VAL A 124 15.68 7.37 3.24
CA VAL A 124 14.53 6.94 2.45
C VAL A 124 13.67 5.91 3.20
N ALA A 125 14.31 4.88 3.77
CA ALA A 125 13.62 3.85 4.56
C ALA A 125 12.94 4.44 5.82
N ASN A 126 13.50 5.50 6.39
CA ASN A 126 12.94 6.25 7.52
C ASN A 126 12.21 7.53 7.09
N THR A 127 11.55 7.52 5.92
CA THR A 127 10.74 8.66 5.45
C THR A 127 9.56 8.93 6.40
N SER A 128 9.43 10.17 6.88
CA SER A 128 8.30 10.59 7.73
C SER A 128 7.02 10.79 6.91
N ASP A 129 5.88 10.51 7.52
CA ASP A 129 4.55 10.76 6.94
C ASP A 129 4.06 12.22 7.09
N GLY A 130 4.82 13.08 7.79
CA GLY A 130 4.45 14.47 8.07
C GLY A 130 3.41 14.66 9.19
N ALA A 131 2.86 13.58 9.73
CA ALA A 131 1.88 13.56 10.83
C ALA A 131 2.49 13.08 12.16
N GLY A 132 3.82 12.89 12.21
CA GLY A 132 4.55 12.41 13.39
C GLY A 132 4.82 10.90 13.38
N GLY A 133 4.50 10.22 12.28
CA GLY A 133 4.85 8.83 12.02
C GLY A 133 5.80 8.67 10.82
N TYR A 134 5.85 7.44 10.31
CA TYR A 134 6.72 7.03 9.22
C TYR A 134 5.94 6.24 8.17
N VAL A 135 6.26 6.50 6.90
CA VAL A 135 5.60 5.85 5.76
C VAL A 135 5.80 4.33 5.80
N PHE A 136 7.03 3.88 6.06
CA PHE A 136 7.38 2.46 6.18
C PHE A 136 7.25 1.92 7.62
N GLY A 137 6.36 2.51 8.41
CA GLY A 137 6.17 2.26 9.84
C GLY A 137 5.39 0.99 10.20
N GLY A 138 5.06 0.13 9.25
CA GLY A 138 4.45 -1.16 9.56
C GLY A 138 3.05 -1.00 10.16
N GLN A 139 2.78 -1.60 11.33
CA GLN A 139 1.50 -1.42 12.06
C GLN A 139 1.34 -0.06 12.78
N GLY A 140 2.20 0.91 12.49
CA GLY A 140 2.14 2.24 13.08
C GLY A 140 3.15 2.39 14.21
N VAL A 141 4.16 3.21 13.97
CA VAL A 141 5.21 3.52 14.93
C VAL A 141 5.57 5.00 14.82
N THR A 142 5.88 5.62 15.95
CA THR A 142 6.28 7.04 16.04
C THR A 142 7.79 7.22 16.13
N SER A 143 8.55 6.13 16.24
CA SER A 143 10.01 6.09 16.12
C SER A 143 10.44 5.57 14.74
N ALA A 144 11.68 5.89 14.34
CA ALA A 144 12.25 5.42 13.07
C ALA A 144 12.12 3.88 12.92
N PRO A 145 11.47 3.40 11.84
CA PRO A 145 11.18 1.97 11.66
C PRO A 145 12.42 1.11 11.37
N PHE A 146 13.48 1.70 10.82
CA PHE A 146 14.75 1.02 10.58
C PHE A 146 15.80 1.53 11.57
N SER A 147 16.54 0.59 12.16
CA SER A 147 17.65 0.90 13.06
C SER A 147 18.74 1.70 12.34
N ALA A 148 19.53 2.48 13.08
CA ALA A 148 20.59 3.33 12.50
C ALA A 148 21.67 2.53 11.74
N ASP A 149 21.87 1.28 12.12
CA ASP A 149 22.77 0.34 11.44
C ASP A 149 22.09 -0.39 10.27
N GLY A 150 20.78 -0.20 10.03
CA GLY A 150 20.05 -0.86 8.95
C GLY A 150 19.90 -2.38 9.13
N SER A 151 20.25 -2.94 10.29
CA SER A 151 20.20 -4.37 10.55
C SER A 151 18.83 -4.86 11.02
N GLY A 152 17.99 -3.95 11.52
CA GLY A 152 16.76 -4.28 12.21
C GLY A 152 15.54 -3.46 11.78
N TYR A 153 14.38 -4.10 11.90
CA TYR A 153 13.08 -3.45 11.83
C TYR A 153 12.55 -3.30 13.25
N THR A 154 12.39 -2.05 13.71
CA THR A 154 11.93 -1.75 15.07
C THR A 154 10.40 -1.69 15.15
N ALA A 155 9.73 -1.53 14.01
CA ALA A 155 8.27 -1.49 13.95
C ALA A 155 7.66 -2.91 13.95
N ALA A 156 6.38 -3.00 14.32
CA ALA A 156 5.64 -4.24 14.18
C ALA A 156 5.30 -4.49 12.70
N ALA A 157 5.50 -5.73 12.26
CA ALA A 157 5.27 -6.16 10.87
C ALA A 157 3.80 -6.02 10.44
N GLY A 158 3.58 -5.81 9.15
CA GLY A 158 2.26 -5.62 8.57
C GLY A 158 1.95 -4.15 8.32
N THR A 159 0.68 -3.83 8.11
CA THR A 159 0.24 -2.50 7.68
C THR A 159 -0.91 -2.03 8.56
N GLN A 160 -0.83 -0.79 9.05
CA GLN A 160 -1.95 -0.13 9.69
C GLN A 160 -2.99 0.23 8.62
N ARG A 161 -4.26 -0.05 8.89
CA ARG A 161 -5.36 0.25 7.96
C ARG A 161 -6.46 1.08 8.62
N VAL A 162 -7.12 1.90 7.82
CA VAL A 162 -8.16 2.87 8.18
C VAL A 162 -9.39 2.71 7.28
N GLY A 163 -10.47 3.44 7.60
CA GLY A 163 -11.75 3.38 6.89
C GLY A 163 -12.66 2.26 7.40
N GLU A 164 -13.87 2.17 6.82
CA GLU A 164 -14.81 1.12 7.19
C GLU A 164 -14.19 -0.28 6.93
N ALA A 165 -14.26 -1.15 7.93
CA ALA A 165 -13.64 -2.48 7.93
C ALA A 165 -12.10 -2.52 7.70
N GLY A 166 -11.38 -1.40 7.87
CA GLY A 166 -9.92 -1.37 7.76
C GLY A 166 -9.41 -1.61 6.33
N ARG A 167 -10.11 -1.05 5.34
CA ARG A 167 -9.83 -1.31 3.92
C ARG A 167 -8.64 -0.55 3.34
N PHE A 168 -8.23 0.58 3.91
CA PHE A 168 -7.25 1.47 3.29
C PHE A 168 -5.96 1.55 4.10
N ALA A 169 -4.81 1.33 3.48
CA ALA A 169 -3.53 1.37 4.15
C ALA A 169 -3.17 2.80 4.59
N SER A 170 -2.88 3.03 5.88
CA SER A 170 -2.34 4.31 6.38
C SER A 170 -0.82 4.31 6.50
N THR A 171 -0.19 3.15 6.37
CA THR A 171 1.27 2.92 6.39
C THR A 171 1.63 1.82 5.39
N VAL A 172 2.93 1.53 5.22
CA VAL A 172 3.44 0.43 4.40
C VAL A 172 4.44 -0.40 5.21
N ASP A 173 4.46 -1.72 5.01
CA ASP A 173 5.53 -2.58 5.53
C ASP A 173 6.78 -2.48 4.62
N GLY A 174 7.82 -1.79 5.10
CA GLY A 174 9.06 -1.62 4.34
C GLY A 174 9.99 -2.84 4.36
N ARG A 175 9.73 -3.87 5.17
CA ARG A 175 10.68 -4.99 5.34
C ARG A 175 10.96 -5.72 4.03
N ALA A 176 9.92 -5.97 3.23
CA ALA A 176 10.06 -6.63 1.95
C ALA A 176 10.93 -5.85 0.95
N ALA A 177 10.98 -4.51 1.08
CA ALA A 177 11.79 -3.65 0.23
C ALA A 177 13.24 -3.52 0.71
N PHE A 178 13.47 -3.47 2.03
CA PHE A 178 14.77 -3.09 2.59
C PHE A 178 15.50 -4.18 3.40
N LEU A 179 14.81 -5.16 3.99
CA LEU A 179 15.39 -6.11 4.97
C LEU A 179 15.24 -7.59 4.61
N ALA A 180 14.18 -7.95 3.88
CA ALA A 180 13.78 -9.32 3.60
C ALA A 180 14.08 -9.70 2.15
N LEU A 181 15.23 -9.27 1.64
CA LEU A 181 15.66 -9.57 0.27
C LEU A 181 16.32 -10.95 0.25
N PRO A 182 16.06 -11.81 -0.76
CA PRO A 182 16.78 -13.07 -0.90
C PRO A 182 18.30 -12.86 -0.97
N GLN A 183 19.13 -13.81 -0.54
CA GLN A 183 20.62 -13.81 -0.63
C GLN A 183 21.18 -14.67 -1.77
N GLY A 184 22.26 -14.25 -2.45
CA GLY A 184 22.84 -15.01 -3.58
C GLY A 184 22.14 -14.76 -4.94
N ASN A 185 21.66 -15.81 -5.61
CA ASN A 185 21.04 -15.71 -6.95
C ASN A 185 19.50 -15.67 -6.97
N GLY A 186 18.86 -16.12 -5.91
CA GLY A 186 17.40 -16.07 -5.69
C GLY A 186 16.98 -17.22 -4.79
N VAL A 187 17.73 -18.31 -4.94
CA VAL A 187 17.38 -19.64 -4.47
C VAL A 187 18.50 -20.20 -3.62
N PHE A 188 19.76 -19.93 -3.98
CA PHE A 188 20.93 -20.35 -3.22
C PHE A 188 22.03 -19.29 -3.23
N THR A 189 22.96 -19.43 -2.28
CA THR A 189 24.20 -18.66 -2.17
C THR A 189 25.39 -19.56 -2.44
N THR A 190 26.42 -18.99 -3.05
CA THR A 190 27.73 -19.64 -3.20
C THR A 190 28.79 -18.90 -2.39
N ALA A 191 29.72 -19.66 -1.82
CA ALA A 191 30.86 -19.10 -1.10
C ALA A 191 32.07 -20.02 -1.16
N SER A 192 33.26 -19.43 -1.23
CA SER A 192 34.51 -20.12 -0.97
C SER A 192 34.76 -20.26 0.53
N ALA A 193 35.23 -21.43 0.97
CA ALA A 193 35.64 -21.62 2.34
C ALA A 193 36.88 -20.77 2.67
N SER A 194 36.92 -20.18 3.88
CA SER A 194 38.04 -19.35 4.32
C SER A 194 39.36 -20.10 4.46
N ALA A 195 39.31 -21.43 4.54
CA ALA A 195 40.48 -22.30 4.58
C ALA A 195 41.09 -22.57 3.19
N ASN A 196 40.47 -22.07 2.11
CA ASN A 196 40.98 -22.27 0.75
C ASN A 196 42.34 -21.60 0.58
N THR A 197 43.25 -22.31 -0.08
CA THR A 197 44.63 -21.85 -0.32
C THR A 197 44.87 -21.53 -1.79
N GLY A 198 44.03 -22.04 -2.69
CA GLY A 198 44.08 -21.76 -4.11
C GLY A 198 43.46 -20.41 -4.50
N SER A 199 43.62 -20.05 -5.76
CA SER A 199 43.01 -18.85 -6.36
C SER A 199 41.64 -19.13 -6.99
N GLY A 200 41.04 -20.28 -6.67
CA GLY A 200 39.73 -20.66 -7.16
C GLY A 200 38.63 -19.77 -6.57
N TRP A 201 37.66 -19.38 -7.39
CA TRP A 201 36.48 -18.65 -6.95
C TRP A 201 35.23 -19.20 -7.63
N ILE A 202 34.11 -19.18 -6.91
CA ILE A 202 32.83 -19.71 -7.37
C ILE A 202 31.92 -18.57 -7.86
N SER A 203 31.24 -18.77 -8.98
CA SER A 203 30.23 -17.81 -9.47
C SER A 203 28.95 -17.86 -8.62
N SER A 204 28.12 -16.82 -8.68
CA SER A 204 26.81 -16.79 -7.98
C SER A 204 25.85 -17.91 -8.44
N GLY A 205 26.12 -18.53 -9.60
CA GLY A 205 25.34 -19.63 -10.16
C GLY A 205 23.91 -19.26 -10.59
N SER A 206 23.22 -20.22 -11.16
CA SER A 206 21.81 -20.14 -11.57
C SER A 206 21.10 -21.47 -11.33
N VAL A 207 19.76 -21.45 -11.38
CA VAL A 207 18.96 -22.67 -11.35
C VAL A 207 18.77 -23.16 -12.79
N SER A 208 19.28 -24.34 -13.11
CA SER A 208 19.07 -25.00 -14.41
C SER A 208 17.77 -25.81 -14.44
N ASP A 209 17.39 -26.43 -13.33
CA ASP A 209 16.15 -27.19 -13.19
C ASP A 209 15.56 -27.03 -11.78
N ALA A 210 14.44 -26.31 -11.68
CA ALA A 210 13.79 -26.05 -10.39
C ALA A 210 13.14 -27.29 -9.77
N THR A 211 12.85 -28.34 -10.56
CA THR A 211 12.18 -29.55 -10.06
C THR A 211 13.11 -30.45 -9.24
N GLN A 212 14.43 -30.28 -9.39
CA GLN A 212 15.46 -31.06 -8.71
C GLN A 212 15.97 -30.39 -7.43
N LEU A 213 15.49 -29.19 -7.12
CA LEU A 213 15.92 -28.45 -5.93
C LEU A 213 15.43 -29.16 -4.66
N THR A 214 16.38 -29.60 -3.84
CA THR A 214 16.11 -30.27 -2.57
C THR A 214 16.06 -29.33 -1.37
N GLY A 215 16.58 -28.10 -1.51
CA GLY A 215 16.77 -27.16 -0.39
C GLY A 215 17.90 -27.55 0.56
N HIS A 216 18.78 -28.47 0.16
CA HIS A 216 19.94 -28.87 0.94
C HIS A 216 21.15 -27.96 0.67
N SER A 217 22.09 -27.96 1.61
CA SER A 217 23.43 -27.40 1.45
C SER A 217 24.39 -28.43 0.86
N TYR A 218 25.30 -28.00 -0.01
CA TYR A 218 26.30 -28.83 -0.67
C TYR A 218 27.70 -28.24 -0.50
N ALA A 219 28.71 -29.09 -0.43
CA ALA A 219 30.12 -28.73 -0.47
C ALA A 219 30.78 -29.41 -1.66
N VAL A 220 31.44 -28.61 -2.49
CA VAL A 220 32.24 -29.03 -3.63
C VAL A 220 33.70 -28.95 -3.19
N THR A 221 34.37 -30.10 -3.08
CA THR A 221 35.78 -30.17 -2.70
C THR A 221 36.61 -30.51 -3.91
N VAL A 222 37.64 -29.70 -4.17
CA VAL A 222 38.60 -29.92 -5.24
C VAL A 222 39.77 -30.77 -4.72
N ALA A 223 40.19 -31.75 -5.51
CA ALA A 223 41.31 -32.64 -5.22
C ALA A 223 42.20 -32.81 -6.44
N GLY A 224 43.40 -33.36 -6.23
CA GLY A 224 44.38 -33.62 -7.29
C GLY A 224 45.31 -32.45 -7.57
N SER A 225 46.25 -32.66 -8.51
CA SER A 225 47.27 -31.67 -8.88
C SER A 225 46.80 -30.78 -10.04
N ALA A 226 47.39 -29.58 -10.14
CA ALA A 226 47.12 -28.65 -11.25
C ALA A 226 47.24 -29.36 -12.62
N GLY A 227 46.22 -29.25 -13.46
CA GLY A 227 46.13 -29.91 -14.78
C GLY A 227 45.47 -31.30 -14.79
N ALA A 228 45.23 -31.92 -13.62
CA ALA A 228 44.50 -33.18 -13.47
C ALA A 228 43.57 -33.16 -12.24
N GLN A 229 42.95 -32.00 -12.01
CA GLN A 229 42.09 -31.79 -10.84
C GLN A 229 40.78 -32.56 -11.01
N THR A 230 40.22 -32.97 -9.87
CA THR A 230 38.88 -33.55 -9.79
C THR A 230 38.07 -32.81 -8.73
N TYR A 231 36.75 -32.84 -8.85
CA TYR A 231 35.86 -32.34 -7.82
C TYR A 231 34.95 -33.45 -7.31
N SER A 232 34.59 -33.36 -6.03
CA SER A 232 33.57 -34.20 -5.42
C SER A 232 32.54 -33.32 -4.75
N VAL A 233 31.27 -33.71 -4.84
CA VAL A 233 30.14 -32.98 -4.28
C VAL A 233 29.55 -33.79 -3.16
N THR A 234 29.52 -33.21 -1.98
CA THR A 234 28.92 -33.80 -0.78
C THR A 234 27.74 -32.95 -0.35
N ASP A 235 26.60 -33.58 -0.11
CA ASP A 235 25.48 -32.97 0.56
C ASP A 235 25.80 -32.86 2.05
N THR A 236 25.98 -31.64 2.55
CA THR A 236 26.33 -31.39 3.95
C THR A 236 25.14 -31.48 4.88
N THR A 237 23.92 -31.58 4.34
CA THR A 237 22.67 -31.73 5.09
C THR A 237 22.40 -33.21 5.39
N SER A 238 22.55 -34.07 4.38
CA SER A 238 22.33 -35.52 4.52
C SER A 238 23.61 -36.33 4.79
N GLY A 239 24.79 -35.75 4.53
CA GLY A 239 26.07 -36.44 4.56
C GLY A 239 26.33 -37.34 3.34
N ALA A 240 25.44 -37.35 2.35
CA ALA A 240 25.57 -38.20 1.17
C ALA A 240 26.54 -37.60 0.14
N THR A 241 27.35 -38.46 -0.49
CA THR A 241 28.15 -38.07 -1.65
C THR A 241 27.28 -38.07 -2.90
N VAL A 242 27.07 -36.90 -3.50
CA VAL A 242 26.25 -36.70 -4.71
C VAL A 242 27.05 -37.01 -5.97
N ALA A 243 28.32 -36.61 -5.99
CA ALA A 243 29.26 -36.89 -7.08
C ALA A 243 30.66 -37.09 -6.51
N SER A 244 31.43 -38.02 -7.09
CA SER A 244 32.79 -38.33 -6.63
C SER A 244 33.78 -38.30 -7.80
N ALA A 245 34.94 -37.69 -7.55
CA ALA A 245 36.11 -37.67 -8.44
C ALA A 245 35.80 -37.31 -9.91
N GLN A 246 34.90 -36.35 -10.14
CA GLN A 246 34.57 -35.88 -11.48
C GLN A 246 35.70 -34.99 -12.03
N PRO A 247 36.02 -35.05 -13.33
CA PRO A 247 37.05 -34.20 -13.91
C PRO A 247 36.73 -32.71 -13.70
N PHE A 248 37.70 -31.94 -13.18
CA PHE A 248 37.55 -30.51 -12.98
C PHE A 248 38.18 -29.74 -14.13
N THR A 249 37.37 -28.92 -14.80
CA THR A 249 37.83 -27.95 -15.80
C THR A 249 37.48 -26.55 -15.30
N ALA A 250 38.48 -25.70 -15.12
CA ALA A 250 38.26 -24.33 -14.63
C ALA A 250 37.34 -23.55 -15.58
N GLY A 251 36.32 -22.92 -15.01
CA GLY A 251 35.30 -22.15 -15.73
C GLY A 251 34.23 -22.98 -16.44
N ALA A 252 34.30 -24.31 -16.39
CA ALA A 252 33.23 -25.15 -16.90
C ALA A 252 32.04 -25.17 -15.93
N ASP A 253 30.84 -25.31 -16.49
CA ASP A 253 29.61 -25.46 -15.70
C ASP A 253 29.62 -26.78 -14.93
N ILE A 254 29.36 -26.69 -13.63
CA ILE A 254 29.13 -27.80 -12.72
C ILE A 254 27.65 -27.75 -12.34
N GLU A 255 26.97 -28.89 -12.49
CA GLU A 255 25.56 -29.03 -12.12
C GLU A 255 25.39 -29.98 -10.93
N VAL A 256 24.62 -29.53 -9.93
CA VAL A 256 24.32 -30.27 -8.71
C VAL A 256 22.83 -30.10 -8.41
N GLN A 257 22.04 -31.16 -8.61
CA GLN A 257 20.62 -31.20 -8.23
C GLN A 257 19.83 -29.97 -8.72
N GLY A 258 19.94 -29.66 -10.02
CA GLY A 258 19.28 -28.51 -10.65
C GLY A 258 19.93 -27.14 -10.42
N GLN A 259 21.05 -27.07 -9.67
CA GLN A 259 21.85 -25.86 -9.47
C GLN A 259 23.07 -25.89 -10.40
N ARG A 260 23.26 -24.84 -11.20
CA ARG A 260 24.41 -24.68 -12.10
C ARG A 260 25.31 -23.56 -11.58
N PHE A 261 26.61 -23.80 -11.55
CA PHE A 261 27.62 -22.80 -11.19
C PHE A 261 28.94 -23.12 -11.86
N ALA A 262 29.88 -22.18 -11.84
CA ALA A 262 31.22 -22.40 -12.38
C ALA A 262 32.25 -22.02 -11.31
N ILE A 263 33.32 -22.81 -11.21
CA ILE A 263 34.48 -22.47 -10.40
C ILE A 263 35.60 -22.09 -11.36
N SER A 264 36.06 -20.85 -11.26
CA SER A 264 37.12 -20.28 -12.10
C SER A 264 38.40 -20.09 -11.29
N GLY A 265 39.51 -19.80 -11.96
CA GLY A 265 40.82 -19.67 -11.31
C GLY A 265 41.51 -21.02 -11.11
N THR A 266 42.51 -21.06 -10.23
CA THR A 266 43.28 -22.29 -9.92
C THR A 266 43.05 -22.70 -8.46
N PRO A 267 41.98 -23.46 -8.15
CA PRO A 267 41.80 -24.02 -6.82
C PRO A 267 42.94 -25.00 -6.48
N ALA A 268 43.31 -25.05 -5.22
CA ALA A 268 44.28 -26.01 -4.69
C ALA A 268 43.58 -27.29 -4.22
N ALA A 269 44.35 -28.37 -4.07
CA ALA A 269 43.83 -29.60 -3.49
C ALA A 269 43.39 -29.35 -2.04
N GLY A 270 42.15 -29.73 -1.71
CA GLY A 270 41.54 -29.49 -0.41
C GLY A 270 40.68 -28.22 -0.34
N ASP A 271 40.70 -27.37 -1.36
CA ASP A 271 39.80 -26.21 -1.42
C ASP A 271 38.34 -26.67 -1.51
N SER A 272 37.46 -25.96 -0.80
CA SER A 272 36.04 -26.25 -0.73
C SER A 272 35.19 -25.02 -1.06
N PHE A 273 34.12 -25.26 -1.81
CA PHE A 273 33.11 -24.26 -2.19
C PHE A 273 31.74 -24.74 -1.75
N THR A 274 30.97 -23.89 -1.09
CA THR A 274 29.69 -24.25 -0.52
C THR A 274 28.54 -23.66 -1.31
N LEU A 275 27.49 -24.45 -1.49
CA LEU A 275 26.17 -24.01 -1.91
C LEU A 275 25.25 -24.13 -0.70
N ALA A 276 24.54 -23.07 -0.36
CA ALA A 276 23.56 -23.07 0.72
C ALA A 276 22.25 -22.44 0.24
N PRO A 277 21.08 -22.87 0.75
CA PRO A 277 19.81 -22.22 0.46
C PRO A 277 19.87 -20.72 0.75
N ALA A 278 19.19 -19.91 -0.07
CA ALA A 278 19.18 -18.48 0.08
C ALA A 278 18.53 -18.08 1.41
N GLY A 279 19.32 -17.40 2.26
CA GLY A 279 18.80 -16.68 3.42
C GLY A 279 18.15 -15.34 3.03
N GLN A 280 17.88 -14.53 4.04
CA GLN A 280 17.48 -13.13 3.88
C GLN A 280 18.66 -12.20 4.17
N GLN A 281 18.79 -11.13 3.40
CA GLN A 281 19.72 -10.02 3.64
C GLN A 281 19.01 -8.69 3.54
N SER A 282 19.55 -7.69 4.22
CA SER A 282 19.13 -6.32 4.02
C SER A 282 19.90 -5.67 2.88
N VAL A 283 19.29 -4.62 2.33
CA VAL A 283 19.98 -3.73 1.39
C VAL A 283 21.18 -3.07 2.07
N PHE A 284 21.04 -2.77 3.36
CA PHE A 284 22.08 -2.13 4.16
C PHE A 284 23.27 -3.06 4.39
N SER A 285 23.04 -4.32 4.75
CA SER A 285 24.13 -5.30 4.88
C SER A 285 24.84 -5.55 3.56
N THR A 286 24.10 -5.52 2.44
CA THR A 286 24.68 -5.66 1.09
C THR A 286 25.60 -4.49 0.76
N LEU A 287 25.20 -3.25 1.09
CA LEU A 287 26.04 -2.06 0.91
C LEU A 287 27.20 -2.01 1.91
N ASP A 288 27.02 -2.48 3.14
CA ASP A 288 28.08 -2.59 4.12
C ASP A 288 29.16 -3.60 3.68
N ASP A 289 28.74 -4.74 3.10
CA ASP A 289 29.65 -5.72 2.49
C ASP A 289 30.39 -5.12 1.28
N ALA A 290 29.71 -4.28 0.49
CA ALA A 290 30.29 -3.53 -0.62
C ALA A 290 31.40 -2.57 -0.14
N ILE A 291 31.09 -1.77 0.87
CA ILE A 291 32.01 -0.81 1.46
C ILE A 291 33.21 -1.54 2.05
N SER A 292 32.97 -2.61 2.82
CA SER A 292 34.03 -3.43 3.41
C SER A 292 34.95 -4.02 2.35
N LEU A 293 34.40 -4.50 1.23
CA LEU A 293 35.19 -5.04 0.11
C LEU A 293 36.13 -4.00 -0.50
N LEU A 294 35.68 -2.75 -0.64
CA LEU A 294 36.46 -1.69 -1.27
C LEU A 294 37.55 -1.11 -0.37
N GLU A 295 37.36 -1.16 0.94
CA GLU A 295 38.34 -0.67 1.92
C GLU A 295 39.37 -1.73 2.31
N ASP A 296 39.04 -3.00 2.10
CA ASP A 296 39.94 -4.11 2.32
C ASP A 296 40.98 -4.22 1.19
N ASN A 297 42.19 -3.73 1.45
CA ASN A 297 43.31 -3.82 0.53
C ASN A 297 44.07 -5.16 0.60
N SER A 298 43.66 -6.09 1.48
CA SER A 298 44.34 -7.35 1.73
C SER A 298 43.76 -8.54 0.98
N VAL A 299 42.58 -8.39 0.38
CA VAL A 299 41.92 -9.44 -0.40
C VAL A 299 42.69 -9.79 -1.66
N THR A 300 42.87 -11.09 -1.89
CA THR A 300 43.42 -11.63 -3.14
C THR A 300 42.47 -11.33 -4.31
N SER A 301 43.00 -11.27 -5.54
CA SER A 301 42.19 -10.95 -6.72
C SER A 301 41.02 -11.92 -6.93
N SER A 302 41.18 -13.20 -6.57
CA SER A 302 40.11 -14.21 -6.64
C SER A 302 39.01 -13.94 -5.61
N ALA A 303 39.38 -13.71 -4.35
CA ALA A 303 38.42 -13.39 -3.29
C ALA A 303 37.70 -12.05 -3.55
N TYR A 304 38.41 -11.07 -4.12
CA TYR A 304 37.83 -9.80 -4.52
C TYR A 304 36.75 -9.98 -5.59
N ASN A 305 37.04 -10.73 -6.66
CA ASN A 305 36.09 -10.98 -7.74
C ASN A 305 34.83 -11.72 -7.26
N GLU A 306 34.99 -12.72 -6.39
CA GLU A 306 33.87 -13.45 -5.79
C GLU A 306 32.97 -12.53 -4.95
N ARG A 307 33.58 -11.78 -4.02
CA ARG A 307 32.85 -10.84 -3.16
C ARG A 307 32.17 -9.75 -4.01
N LEU A 308 32.83 -9.25 -5.05
CA LEU A 308 32.26 -8.25 -5.95
C LEU A 308 31.02 -8.78 -6.66
N GLN A 309 31.06 -10.00 -7.21
CA GLN A 309 29.90 -10.62 -7.85
C GLN A 309 28.74 -10.85 -6.88
N ARG A 310 29.05 -11.27 -5.64
CA ARG A 310 28.04 -11.43 -4.58
C ARG A 310 27.36 -10.11 -4.25
N VAL A 311 28.12 -9.05 -4.08
CA VAL A 311 27.58 -7.72 -3.77
C VAL A 311 26.79 -7.15 -4.97
N GLN A 312 27.29 -7.29 -6.20
CA GLN A 312 26.57 -6.87 -7.41
C GLN A 312 25.21 -7.57 -7.54
N SER A 313 25.18 -8.91 -7.39
CA SER A 313 23.92 -9.66 -7.38
C SER A 313 23.02 -9.27 -6.20
N GLY A 314 23.60 -8.95 -5.03
CA GLY A 314 22.85 -8.41 -3.90
C GLY A 314 22.17 -7.07 -4.20
N VAL A 315 22.87 -6.15 -4.87
CA VAL A 315 22.30 -4.84 -5.28
C VAL A 315 21.22 -5.02 -6.35
N ASP A 316 21.43 -5.90 -7.34
CA ASP A 316 20.40 -6.22 -8.33
C ASP A 316 19.14 -6.79 -7.66
N ARG A 317 19.30 -7.64 -6.64
CA ARG A 317 18.17 -8.17 -5.84
C ARG A 317 17.46 -7.12 -5.01
N ALA A 318 18.21 -6.13 -4.50
CA ALA A 318 17.62 -4.99 -3.82
C ALA A 318 16.81 -4.13 -4.79
N LEU A 319 17.30 -3.91 -6.02
CA LEU A 319 16.56 -3.22 -7.07
C LEU A 319 15.26 -3.94 -7.41
N ASP A 320 15.30 -5.26 -7.62
CA ASP A 320 14.11 -6.08 -7.88
C ASP A 320 13.11 -6.01 -6.71
N GLY A 321 13.61 -6.09 -5.47
CA GLY A 321 12.79 -5.98 -4.26
C GLY A 321 12.09 -4.64 -4.14
N MET A 322 12.78 -3.53 -4.45
CA MET A 322 12.18 -2.20 -4.46
C MET A 322 11.17 -2.03 -5.59
N GLN A 323 11.45 -2.53 -6.79
CA GLN A 323 10.51 -2.49 -7.92
C GLN A 323 9.25 -3.31 -7.63
N LEU A 324 9.39 -4.46 -6.98
CA LEU A 324 8.26 -5.26 -6.51
C LEU A 324 7.44 -4.51 -5.45
N ALA A 325 8.10 -3.85 -4.50
CA ALA A 325 7.43 -3.04 -3.50
C ALA A 325 6.64 -1.89 -4.14
N ARG A 326 7.22 -1.19 -5.13
CA ARG A 326 6.51 -0.16 -5.92
C ARG A 326 5.31 -0.72 -6.65
N SER A 327 5.46 -1.89 -7.26
CA SER A 327 4.36 -2.56 -7.97
C SER A 327 3.19 -2.88 -7.03
N ARG A 328 3.47 -3.33 -5.80
CA ARG A 328 2.46 -3.58 -4.76
C ARG A 328 1.81 -2.28 -4.27
N THR A 329 2.60 -1.23 -4.05
CA THR A 329 2.09 0.11 -3.68
C THR A 329 1.15 0.65 -4.76
N ALA A 330 1.50 0.48 -6.04
CA ALA A 330 0.66 0.89 -7.16
C ALA A 330 -0.63 0.05 -7.26
N GLU A 331 -0.57 -1.24 -6.95
CA GLU A 331 -1.77 -2.09 -6.87
C GLU A 331 -2.73 -1.61 -5.77
N GLU A 332 -2.23 -1.35 -4.56
CA GLU A 332 -3.03 -0.77 -3.48
C GLU A 332 -3.58 0.61 -3.85
N MET A 333 -2.81 1.44 -4.56
CA MET A 333 -3.28 2.76 -5.03
C MET A 333 -4.48 2.62 -5.97
N ARG A 334 -4.49 1.64 -6.89
CA ARG A 334 -5.65 1.36 -7.75
C ARG A 334 -6.88 0.95 -6.95
N VAL A 335 -6.71 0.20 -5.86
CA VAL A 335 -7.80 -0.18 -4.96
C VAL A 335 -8.40 1.07 -4.30
N VAL A 336 -7.55 1.97 -3.80
CA VAL A 336 -7.97 3.24 -3.19
C VAL A 336 -8.66 4.17 -4.21
N ASP A 337 -8.14 4.25 -5.43
CA ASP A 337 -8.74 5.07 -6.51
C ASP A 337 -10.13 4.55 -6.89
N GLY A 338 -10.28 3.22 -7.05
CA GLY A 338 -11.57 2.59 -7.32
C GLY A 338 -12.58 2.80 -6.19
N ALA A 339 -12.13 2.71 -4.93
CA ALA A 339 -12.97 3.01 -3.77
C ALA A 339 -13.38 4.49 -3.71
N THR A 340 -12.46 5.40 -4.04
CA THR A 340 -12.72 6.85 -4.09
C THR A 340 -13.75 7.18 -5.15
N ALA A 341 -13.62 6.62 -6.36
CA ALA A 341 -14.60 6.81 -7.44
C ALA A 341 -15.98 6.26 -7.04
N THR A 342 -16.03 5.08 -6.42
CA THR A 342 -17.28 4.48 -5.92
C THR A 342 -17.92 5.34 -4.83
N GLY A 343 -17.11 5.89 -3.91
CA GLY A 343 -17.57 6.79 -2.86
C GLY A 343 -18.15 8.08 -3.43
N GLN A 344 -17.49 8.69 -4.42
CA GLN A 344 -17.99 9.89 -5.11
C GLN A 344 -19.34 9.64 -5.80
N GLN A 345 -19.49 8.53 -6.52
CA GLN A 345 -20.78 8.17 -7.12
C GLN A 345 -21.85 7.93 -6.05
N GLY A 346 -21.52 7.20 -4.99
CA GLY A 346 -22.43 6.98 -3.86
C GLY A 346 -22.88 8.27 -3.19
N GLN A 347 -22.01 9.29 -3.13
CA GLN A 347 -22.33 10.61 -2.60
C GLN A 347 -23.35 11.33 -3.50
N ILE A 348 -23.16 11.28 -4.81
CA ILE A 348 -24.10 11.86 -5.79
C ILE A 348 -25.47 11.18 -5.66
N ASP A 349 -25.51 9.84 -5.62
CA ASP A 349 -26.76 9.10 -5.51
C ASP A 349 -27.49 9.38 -4.20
N ALA A 350 -26.78 9.37 -3.07
CA ALA A 350 -27.36 9.60 -1.75
C ALA A 350 -27.82 11.06 -1.58
N SER A 351 -27.06 12.02 -2.09
CA SER A 351 -27.46 13.43 -2.07
C SER A 351 -28.64 13.69 -3.00
N GLY A 352 -28.68 13.10 -4.20
CA GLY A 352 -29.83 13.16 -5.10
C GLY A 352 -31.11 12.64 -4.44
N ARG A 353 -31.06 11.43 -3.85
CA ARG A 353 -32.21 10.88 -3.10
C ARG A 353 -32.62 11.77 -1.93
N LEU A 354 -31.66 12.33 -1.18
CA LEU A 354 -31.98 13.23 -0.09
C LEU A 354 -32.72 14.46 -0.60
N LYS A 355 -32.29 15.03 -1.73
CA LYS A 355 -32.98 16.15 -2.38
C LYS A 355 -34.39 15.76 -2.83
N ASP A 356 -34.54 14.67 -3.56
CA ASP A 356 -35.86 14.19 -4.03
C ASP A 356 -36.86 13.98 -2.87
N LEU A 357 -36.36 13.54 -1.71
CA LEU A 357 -37.20 13.29 -0.54
C LEU A 357 -37.55 14.57 0.24
N THR A 358 -36.65 15.55 0.27
CA THR A 358 -36.74 16.69 1.20
C THR A 358 -36.96 18.05 0.54
N GLU A 359 -36.54 18.25 -0.70
CA GLU A 359 -36.72 19.52 -1.41
C GLU A 359 -38.18 19.71 -1.85
N LEU A 360 -38.63 20.96 -1.82
CA LEU A 360 -39.93 21.36 -2.33
C LEU A 360 -39.82 21.69 -3.82
N ASP A 361 -40.70 21.11 -4.65
CA ASP A 361 -40.95 21.66 -5.99
C ASP A 361 -41.61 23.03 -5.84
N MET A 362 -40.84 24.09 -6.07
CA MET A 362 -41.30 25.47 -5.90
C MET A 362 -42.46 25.82 -6.83
N ALA A 363 -42.52 25.26 -8.03
CA ALA A 363 -43.61 25.53 -8.97
C ALA A 363 -44.91 24.91 -8.45
N GLN A 364 -44.85 23.66 -8.00
CA GLN A 364 -46.00 22.99 -7.38
C GLN A 364 -46.39 23.64 -6.05
N GLY A 365 -45.43 23.99 -5.20
CA GLY A 365 -45.63 24.63 -3.90
C GLY A 365 -46.30 26.00 -4.03
N ILE A 366 -45.84 26.85 -4.94
CA ILE A 366 -46.45 28.16 -5.22
C ILE A 366 -47.88 27.99 -5.75
N SER A 367 -48.11 27.03 -6.66
CA SER A 367 -49.45 26.74 -7.19
C SER A 367 -50.41 26.27 -6.08
N GLN A 368 -49.96 25.38 -5.18
CA GLN A 368 -50.74 24.94 -4.03
C GLN A 368 -51.04 26.07 -3.06
N MET A 369 -50.07 26.95 -2.79
CA MET A 369 -50.28 28.13 -1.94
C MET A 369 -51.34 29.07 -2.52
N GLN A 370 -51.29 29.38 -3.81
CA GLN A 370 -52.27 30.24 -4.49
C GLN A 370 -53.68 29.63 -4.49
N ASN A 371 -53.78 28.32 -4.75
CA ASN A 371 -55.04 27.59 -4.67
C ASN A 371 -55.58 27.58 -3.22
N GLY A 372 -54.71 27.37 -2.24
CA GLY A 372 -55.04 27.40 -0.80
C GLY A 372 -55.53 28.77 -0.34
N GLN A 373 -54.92 29.86 -0.82
CA GLN A 373 -55.37 31.25 -0.59
C GLN A 373 -56.77 31.48 -1.15
N THR A 374 -56.97 31.12 -2.42
CA THR A 374 -58.27 31.25 -3.09
C THR A 374 -59.35 30.43 -2.37
N ALA A 375 -59.03 29.20 -1.97
CA ALA A 375 -59.95 28.32 -1.25
C ALA A 375 -60.27 28.88 0.15
N TYR A 376 -59.29 29.41 0.89
CA TYR A 376 -59.49 30.03 2.20
C TYR A 376 -60.41 31.25 2.12
N GLU A 377 -60.20 32.14 1.14
CA GLU A 377 -61.11 33.26 0.88
C GLU A 377 -62.55 32.81 0.57
N ALA A 378 -62.70 31.76 -0.25
CA ALA A 378 -64.01 31.19 -0.56
C ALA A 378 -64.69 30.61 0.69
N ALA A 379 -63.93 29.93 1.57
CA ALA A 379 -64.44 29.41 2.84
C ALA A 379 -64.88 30.53 3.79
N LEU A 380 -64.11 31.63 3.88
CA LEU A 380 -64.49 32.81 4.66
C LEU A 380 -65.80 33.43 4.16
N ARG A 381 -65.97 33.56 2.84
CA ARG A 381 -67.21 34.05 2.22
C ARG A 381 -68.39 33.11 2.49
N SER A 382 -68.19 31.80 2.40
CA SER A 382 -69.23 30.79 2.69
C SER A 382 -69.64 30.79 4.17
N TYR A 383 -68.68 30.88 5.09
CA TYR A 383 -68.93 31.01 6.53
C TYR A 383 -69.72 32.30 6.84
N ALA A 384 -69.33 33.42 6.24
CA ALA A 384 -70.04 34.69 6.39
C ALA A 384 -71.48 34.63 5.84
N ALA A 385 -71.73 33.86 4.78
CA ALA A 385 -73.08 33.66 4.22
C ALA A 385 -73.97 32.79 5.14
N LEU A 386 -73.43 31.72 5.72
CA LEU A 386 -74.14 30.85 6.67
C LEU A 386 -74.49 31.58 7.98
N GLY A 387 -73.65 32.50 8.42
CA GLY A 387 -73.93 33.38 9.57
C GLY A 387 -75.09 34.36 9.32
N LYS A 388 -75.39 34.71 8.06
CA LYS A 388 -76.44 35.65 7.68
C LYS A 388 -77.83 35.00 7.52
N THR A 389 -77.93 33.76 7.05
CA THR A 389 -79.22 33.07 6.81
C THR A 389 -79.90 32.57 8.09
N SER A 390 -79.14 32.26 9.15
CA SER A 390 -79.70 31.72 10.40
C SER A 390 -80.54 32.70 11.24
N LEU A 391 -80.46 34.01 10.98
CA LEU A 391 -81.10 35.05 11.79
C LEU A 391 -82.25 35.79 11.08
N PHE A 392 -82.26 35.82 9.74
CA PHE A 392 -83.28 36.55 8.98
C PHE A 392 -84.43 35.70 8.45
N ASP A 393 -84.25 34.39 8.24
CA ASP A 393 -85.34 33.48 7.77
C ASP A 393 -86.21 32.90 8.92
N LEU A 394 -85.88 33.17 10.20
CA LEU A 394 -86.67 32.71 11.35
C LEU A 394 -87.60 33.80 11.93
N ILE A 395 -87.54 35.03 11.40
CA ILE A 395 -88.35 36.19 11.86
C ILE A 395 -89.11 36.84 10.70
N SER A 396 -89.40 36.09 9.63
CA SER A 396 -90.31 36.51 8.55
C SER A 396 -91.48 35.56 8.43
#